data_AF-A0A1W6QY35-F1
#
_entry.id   AF-A0A1W6QY35-F1
#
_cell.length_a   1.000
_cell.length_b   1.000
_cell.length_c   1.000
_cell.angle_alpha   90.00
_cell.angle_beta   90.00
_cell.angle_gamma   90.00
#
_symmetry.space_group_name_H-M   'P 1'
#
loop_
_entity.id
_entity.type
_entity.pdbx_description
1 polymer ?
#
loop_
_entity_poly.entity_id
_entity_poly.type
_entity_poly.pdbx_seq_one_letter_code
_entity_poly.pdbx_strand_id
1 'polypeptide(L)'
;MIKVLRKEDIGYYGARVTTFSSREKRQLRNIRSETHKSSKNYRIDGLEAIEVEHYFEGTKKKVRERARILLKDVYPEIKHVYDHNGILIGRRIQRGAPLKPTGKGMSKFLRYEN
;
A
#
# COMPACT_ATOMS: atom_id res chain seq x y z
N MET A 1 -12.99 -14.69 16.76
CA MET A 1 -12.03 -14.88 15.66
C MET A 1 -11.69 -13.54 15.00
N ILE A 2 -10.42 -13.17 14.92
CA ILE A 2 -10.00 -11.90 14.29
C ILE A 2 -9.85 -12.14 12.79
N LYS A 3 -10.69 -11.50 11.97
CA LYS A 3 -10.57 -11.51 10.51
C LYS A 3 -9.30 -10.75 10.10
N VAL A 4 -8.36 -11.43 9.44
CA VAL A 4 -7.10 -10.87 8.96
C VAL A 4 -7.01 -11.09 7.45
N LEU A 5 -6.65 -10.04 6.71
CA LEU A 5 -6.39 -10.10 5.28
C LEU A 5 -4.95 -10.58 5.07
N ARG A 6 -4.74 -11.79 4.57
CA ARG A 6 -3.43 -12.40 4.38
C ARG A 6 -2.76 -11.90 3.09
N LYS A 7 -1.48 -12.27 2.88
CA LYS A 7 -0.70 -11.82 1.72
C LYS A 7 -1.26 -12.39 0.42
N GLU A 8 -1.72 -13.63 0.49
CA GLU A 8 -2.30 -14.40 -0.61
C GLU A 8 -3.62 -13.76 -1.04
N ASP A 9 -4.45 -13.33 -0.08
CA ASP A 9 -5.67 -12.58 -0.36
C ASP A 9 -5.38 -11.27 -1.09
N ILE A 10 -4.32 -10.56 -0.69
CA ILE A 10 -3.90 -9.31 -1.35
C ILE A 10 -3.38 -9.62 -2.75
N GLY A 11 -2.58 -10.67 -2.91
CA GLY A 11 -2.04 -11.02 -4.23
C GLY A 11 -3.11 -11.46 -5.23
N TYR A 12 -4.21 -12.01 -4.73
CA TYR A 12 -5.32 -12.45 -5.57
C TYR A 12 -6.37 -11.35 -5.82
N TYR A 13 -6.77 -10.60 -4.78
CA TYR A 13 -7.86 -9.63 -4.86
C TYR A 13 -7.40 -8.16 -4.92
N GLY A 14 -6.17 -7.89 -4.51
CA GLY A 14 -5.61 -6.55 -4.45
C GLY A 14 -5.01 -6.12 -5.78
N ALA A 15 -5.27 -4.87 -6.16
CA ALA A 15 -4.63 -4.23 -7.31
C ALA A 15 -3.58 -3.20 -6.88
N ARG A 16 -3.80 -2.54 -5.74
CA ARG A 16 -2.92 -1.47 -5.25
C ARG A 16 -2.85 -1.49 -3.73
N VAL A 17 -1.66 -1.22 -3.19
CA VAL A 17 -1.46 -1.00 -1.75
C VAL A 17 -0.75 0.31 -1.48
N THR A 18 -1.00 0.88 -0.30
CA THR A 18 -0.30 2.06 0.19
C THR A 18 0.29 1.77 1.56
N THR A 19 1.53 2.20 1.80
CA THR A 19 2.19 2.00 3.09
C THR A 19 1.82 3.09 4.09
N PHE A 20 2.18 2.87 5.37
CA PHE A 20 2.26 3.99 6.31
C PHE A 20 3.25 5.03 5.81
N SER A 21 2.99 6.30 6.12
CA SER A 21 3.95 7.34 5.82
C SER A 21 5.19 7.21 6.71
N SER A 22 6.36 7.35 6.11
CA SER A 22 7.62 7.65 6.80
C SER A 22 7.75 9.17 6.94
N ARG A 23 8.44 9.60 8.00
CA ARG A 23 8.91 10.99 8.12
C ARG A 23 10.35 11.02 7.63
N GLU A 24 10.62 11.81 6.61
CA GLU A 24 11.97 12.05 6.10
C GLU A 24 12.33 13.51 6.38
N LYS A 25 13.48 13.73 7.02
CA LYS A 25 14.03 15.08 7.15
C LYS A 25 14.79 15.38 5.87
N ARG A 26 14.33 16.37 5.11
CA ARG A 26 15.05 16.88 3.95
C ARG A 26 15.72 18.19 4.33
N GLN A 27 17.04 18.26 4.11
CA GLN A 27 17.79 19.50 4.31
C GLN A 27 17.63 20.34 3.05
N LEU A 28 17.04 21.53 3.19
CA LEU A 28 16.99 22.49 2.10
C LEU A 28 18.31 23.26 2.05
N ARG A 29 18.66 23.77 0.87
CA ARG A 29 19.93 24.49 0.61
C ARG A 29 20.17 25.68 1.55
N ASN A 30 19.14 26.18 2.24
CA ASN A 30 19.20 27.30 3.18
C ASN A 30 18.85 26.88 4.62
N ILE A 31 19.70 26.08 5.30
CA ILE A 31 19.76 25.78 6.76
C ILE A 31 18.47 25.26 7.44
N ARG A 32 17.33 25.28 6.75
CA ARG A 32 16.02 24.84 7.24
C ARG A 32 15.84 23.37 6.90
N SER A 33 15.51 22.58 7.91
CA SER A 33 15.09 21.19 7.71
C SER A 33 13.57 21.15 7.59
N GLU A 34 13.08 20.45 6.58
CA GLU A 34 11.65 20.21 6.40
C GLU A 34 11.38 18.72 6.66
N THR A 35 10.36 18.43 7.48
CA THR A 35 9.92 17.05 7.72
C THR A 35 8.84 16.71 6.71
N HIS A 36 9.21 15.93 5.71
CA HIS A 36 8.29 15.46 4.69
C HIS A 36 7.66 14.13 5.11
N LYS A 37 6.33 14.01 5.02
CA LYS A 37 5.64 12.74 5.19
C LYS A 37 5.44 12.10 3.83
N SER A 38 6.09 10.98 3.58
CA SER A 38 5.97 10.26 2.31
C SER A 38 5.38 8.87 2.55
N SER A 39 4.37 8.49 1.78
CA SER A 39 3.86 7.11 1.73
C SER A 39 4.19 6.51 0.38
N LYS A 40 4.60 5.25 0.36
CA LYS A 40 4.84 4.54 -0.89
C LYS A 40 3.55 3.90 -1.41
N ASN A 41 3.41 3.88 -2.73
CA ASN A 41 2.32 3.20 -3.43
C ASN A 41 2.91 2.03 -4.19
N TYR A 42 2.20 0.90 -4.21
CA TYR A 42 2.59 -0.26 -4.99
C TYR A 42 1.40 -0.77 -5.80
N ARG A 43 1.66 -1.15 -7.05
CA ARG A 43 0.77 -2.03 -7.82
C ARG A 43 1.04 -3.47 -7.40
N ILE A 44 0.00 -4.28 -7.30
CA ILE A 44 0.11 -5.71 -6.96
C ILE A 44 0.08 -6.53 -8.25
N ASP A 45 0.95 -7.51 -8.32
CA ASP A 45 1.09 -8.46 -9.42
C ASP A 45 1.33 -9.85 -8.82
N GLY A 46 0.23 -10.54 -8.46
CA GLY A 46 0.31 -11.75 -7.64
C GLY A 46 1.00 -11.49 -6.30
N LEU A 47 2.04 -12.25 -5.99
CA LEU A 47 2.82 -12.08 -4.76
C LEU A 47 3.97 -11.07 -4.88
N GLU A 48 4.00 -10.28 -5.95
CA GLU A 48 4.91 -9.16 -6.14
C GLU A 48 4.22 -7.82 -5.88
N ALA A 49 5.01 -6.85 -5.39
CA ALA A 49 4.63 -5.47 -5.21
C ALA A 49 5.57 -4.57 -6.01
N ILE A 50 5.02 -3.81 -6.94
CA ILE A 50 5.77 -2.94 -7.84
C ILE A 50 5.59 -1.50 -7.36
N GLU A 51 6.66 -0.89 -6.84
CA GLU A 51 6.65 0.48 -6.33
C GLU A 51 6.36 1.43 -7.49
N VAL A 52 5.31 2.23 -7.35
CA VAL A 52 4.90 3.23 -8.34
C VAL A 52 5.03 4.63 -7.77
N GLU A 53 5.71 5.49 -8.52
CA GLU A 53 5.84 6.90 -8.19
C GLU A 53 5.04 7.74 -9.18
N HIS A 54 4.17 8.58 -8.63
CA HIS A 54 3.50 9.62 -9.40
C HIS A 54 4.36 10.87 -9.42
N TYR A 55 4.61 11.41 -10.60
CA TYR A 55 5.33 12.66 -10.79
C TYR A 55 4.61 13.53 -11.81
N PHE A 56 4.99 14.80 -11.89
CA PHE A 56 4.47 15.72 -12.88
C PHE A 56 5.56 16.04 -13.91
N GLU A 57 5.20 15.94 -15.18
CA GLU A 57 5.99 16.42 -16.30
C GLU A 57 5.22 17.58 -16.93
N GLY A 58 5.65 18.81 -16.61
CA GLY A 58 4.83 20.00 -16.81
C GLY A 58 3.53 19.89 -15.99
N THR A 59 2.38 20.01 -16.67
CA THR A 59 1.05 19.89 -16.06
C THR A 59 0.50 18.46 -16.05
N LYS A 60 1.18 17.51 -16.72
CA LYS A 60 0.69 16.14 -16.87
C LYS A 60 1.19 15.25 -15.74
N LYS A 61 0.25 14.58 -15.07
CA LYS A 61 0.57 13.52 -14.11
C LYS A 61 1.05 12.28 -14.86
N LYS A 62 2.23 11.79 -14.49
CA LYS A 62 2.86 10.59 -15.01
C LYS A 62 3.07 9.58 -13.88
N VAL A 63 3.32 8.33 -14.27
CA VAL A 63 3.61 7.23 -13.36
C VAL A 63 4.87 6.53 -13.86
N ARG A 64 5.79 6.22 -12.96
CA ARG A 64 6.91 5.33 -13.25
C ARG A 64 7.00 4.21 -12.23
N GLU A 65 7.41 3.04 -12.68
CA GLU A 65 7.79 1.93 -11.80
C GLU A 65 9.21 2.18 -11.30
N ARG A 66 9.44 2.00 -9.99
CA ARG A 66 10.75 2.23 -9.36
C ARG A 66 11.46 0.93 -8.99
N ALA A 67 10.73 -0.03 -8.45
CA ALA A 67 11.28 -1.29 -7.97
C ALA A 67 10.20 -2.35 -7.97
N ARG A 68 10.60 -3.61 -8.19
CA ARG A 68 9.77 -4.79 -7.99
C ARG A 68 10.33 -5.56 -6.81
N ILE A 69 9.49 -5.81 -5.81
CA ILE A 69 9.86 -6.52 -4.57
C ILE A 69 8.77 -7.52 -4.19
N LEU A 70 9.06 -8.45 -3.28
CA LEU A 70 8.07 -9.41 -2.85
C LEU A 70 7.03 -8.73 -1.95
N LEU A 71 5.75 -9.06 -2.17
CA LEU A 71 4.65 -8.56 -1.35
C LEU A 71 4.86 -8.88 0.14
N LYS A 72 5.52 -10.00 0.43
CA LYS A 72 5.82 -10.42 1.80
C LYS A 72 6.65 -9.40 2.58
N ASP A 73 7.52 -8.66 1.89
CA ASP A 73 8.46 -7.69 2.46
C ASP A 73 7.78 -6.34 2.70
N VAL A 74 6.80 -5.98 1.85
CA VAL A 74 5.98 -4.76 2.02
C VAL A 74 4.84 -4.96 3.01
N TYR A 75 4.35 -6.20 3.15
CA TYR A 75 3.15 -6.51 3.94
C TYR A 75 3.09 -5.91 5.36
N PRO A 76 4.17 -5.93 6.17
CA PRO A 76 4.18 -5.31 7.50
C PRO A 76 3.88 -3.81 7.49
N GLU A 77 4.22 -3.15 6.37
CA GLU A 77 4.13 -1.71 6.16
C GLU A 77 2.84 -1.27 5.47
N ILE A 78 2.03 -2.23 4.97
CA ILE A 78 0.77 -1.94 4.29
C ILE A 78 -0.22 -1.31 5.28
N LYS A 79 -0.72 -0.13 4.90
CA LYS A 79 -1.80 0.59 5.58
C LYS A 79 -3.14 0.35 4.91
N HIS A 80 -3.19 0.39 3.58
CA HIS A 80 -4.43 0.21 2.80
C HIS A 80 -4.21 -0.74 1.62
N VAL A 81 -5.24 -1.52 1.31
CA VAL A 81 -5.32 -2.39 0.14
C VAL A 81 -6.57 -2.05 -0.65
N TYR A 82 -6.43 -1.87 -1.94
CA TYR A 82 -7.50 -1.56 -2.88
C TYR A 82 -7.61 -2.66 -3.93
N ASP A 83 -8.83 -3.04 -4.29
CA ASP A 83 -9.08 -3.99 -5.38
C ASP A 83 -9.00 -3.34 -6.77
N HIS A 84 -9.23 -4.13 -7.82
CA HIS A 84 -9.19 -3.69 -9.22
C HIS A 84 -10.25 -2.64 -9.58
N ASN A 85 -11.31 -2.52 -8.77
CA ASN A 85 -12.33 -1.48 -8.93
C ASN A 85 -12.00 -0.21 -8.13
N GLY A 86 -10.83 -0.17 -7.48
CA GLY A 86 -10.41 0.93 -6.62
C GLY A 86 -11.10 0.96 -5.25
N ILE A 87 -11.79 -0.12 -4.85
CA ILE A 87 -12.48 -0.19 -3.55
C ILE A 87 -11.48 -0.58 -2.47
N LEU A 88 -11.52 0.11 -1.33
CA LEU A 88 -10.71 -0.23 -0.16
C LEU A 88 -11.19 -1.56 0.45
N ILE A 89 -10.41 -2.62 0.29
CA ILE A 89 -10.71 -3.98 0.76
C ILE A 89 -10.00 -4.36 2.05
N GLY A 90 -8.93 -3.65 2.42
CA GLY A 90 -8.16 -3.91 3.64
C GLY A 90 -7.55 -2.65 4.25
N ARG A 91 -7.52 -2.58 5.59
CA ARG A 91 -6.94 -1.46 6.33
C ARG A 91 -6.21 -1.91 7.60
N ARG A 92 -5.02 -1.34 7.82
CA ARG A 92 -4.25 -1.45 9.07
C ARG A 92 -4.32 -0.10 9.81
N ILE A 93 -4.68 -0.12 11.08
CA ILE A 93 -4.83 1.11 11.87
C ILE A 93 -3.47 1.70 12.25
N GLN A 94 -2.53 0.84 12.65
CA GLN A 94 -1.16 1.21 13.03
C GLN A 94 -0.17 0.13 12.60
N ARG A 95 1.11 0.48 12.51
CA ARG A 95 2.19 -0.49 12.22
C ARG A 95 2.14 -1.64 13.23
N GLY A 96 2.38 -2.87 12.76
CA GLY A 96 2.34 -4.08 13.60
C GLY A 96 0.94 -4.63 13.94
N ALA A 97 -0.13 -3.82 13.91
CA ALA A 97 -1.49 -4.32 14.16
C ALA A 97 -2.00 -5.17 12.98
N PRO A 98 -2.93 -6.12 13.14
CA PRO A 98 -3.43 -6.91 12.01
C PRO A 98 -4.03 -6.07 10.88
N LEU A 99 -3.82 -6.50 9.63
CA LEU A 99 -4.47 -5.91 8.46
C LEU A 99 -5.90 -6.46 8.37
N LYS A 100 -6.90 -5.61 8.60
CA LYS A 100 -8.29 -6.05 8.70
C LYS A 100 -9.03 -5.82 7.37
N PRO A 101 -9.83 -6.80 6.91
CA PRO A 101 -10.70 -6.61 5.75
C PRO A 101 -11.84 -5.63 6.08
N THR A 102 -12.35 -4.94 5.07
CA THR A 102 -13.43 -3.94 5.25
C THR A 102 -14.83 -4.50 5.03
N GLY A 103 -14.95 -5.71 4.47
CA GLY A 103 -16.24 -6.29 4.06
C GLY A 103 -16.83 -5.65 2.79
N LYS A 104 -16.07 -4.79 2.10
CA LYS A 104 -16.45 -4.12 0.85
C LYS A 104 -15.68 -4.68 -0.35
N GLY A 105 -16.17 -4.41 -1.56
CA GLY A 105 -15.50 -4.80 -2.80
C GLY A 105 -15.21 -6.30 -2.82
N MET A 106 -14.01 -6.67 -3.26
CA MET A 106 -13.59 -8.07 -3.29
C MET A 106 -13.40 -8.72 -1.90
N SER A 107 -13.26 -7.95 -0.81
CA SER A 107 -13.08 -8.55 0.54
C SER A 107 -14.30 -9.31 1.06
N LYS A 108 -15.47 -9.16 0.43
CA LYS A 108 -16.68 -9.93 0.78
C LYS A 108 -16.58 -11.42 0.43
N PHE A 109 -15.67 -11.78 -0.48
CA PHE A 109 -15.44 -13.17 -0.91
C PHE A 109 -14.36 -13.89 -0.10
N LEU A 110 -13.71 -13.20 0.84
CA LEU A 110 -12.71 -13.79 1.71
C LEU A 110 -13.35 -14.86 2.59
N ARG A 111 -12.82 -16.07 2.50
CA ARG A 111 -13.18 -17.18 3.37
C ARG A 111 -12.27 -17.12 4.59
N TYR A 112 -12.87 -17.05 5.78
CA TYR A 112 -12.13 -17.12 7.04
C TYR A 112 -12.24 -18.56 7.52
N GLU A 113 -11.10 -19.22 7.72
CA GLU A 113 -11.08 -20.52 8.41
C GLU A 113 -11.58 -20.29 9.84
N ASN A 114 -12.56 -21.11 10.26
CA ASN A 114 -13.15 -21.10 11.60
C ASN A 114 -12.20 -21.73 12.63
#